data_AF-A0A1F5DI06-F1
#
_entry.id   AF-A0A1F5DI06-F1
#
_cell.length_a   1.000
_cell.length_b   1.000
_cell.length_c   1.000
_cell.angle_alpha   90.00
_cell.angle_beta   90.00
_cell.angle_gamma   90.00
#
_symmetry.space_group_name_H-M   'P 1'
#
loop_
_entity.id
_entity.type
_entity.pdbx_description
1 polymer ?
#
loop_
_entity_poly.entity_id
_entity_poly.type
_entity_poly.pdbx_seq_one_letter_code
_entity_poly.pdbx_strand_id
1 'polypeptide(L)'
;MRKKRKGWALSPAIGYGSHRKYRGLHPSGLKEIIIHNVNELENVSPDQTAIRISATVGERNRLRIIEHAQQLGYKILNPKTSKTAEVETIPPTELESEPEKIENHVESENTIAESEKSEKIED
;
A
#
# COMPACT_ATOMS: atom_id res chain seq x y z
N MET A 1 46.25 23.37 -2.75
CA MET A 1 45.15 23.39 -1.77
C MET A 1 45.43 24.27 -0.55
N ARG A 2 46.39 23.94 0.35
CA ARG A 2 46.61 24.69 1.61
C ARG A 2 46.75 26.21 1.47
N LYS A 3 47.53 26.67 0.48
CA LYS A 3 47.76 28.10 0.20
C LYS A 3 46.67 28.75 -0.68
N LYS A 4 45.61 28.03 -1.07
CA LYS A 4 44.47 28.51 -1.89
C LYS A 4 44.86 29.27 -3.17
N ARG A 5 45.88 28.78 -3.91
CA ARG A 5 46.27 29.35 -5.20
C ARG A 5 45.26 28.99 -6.30
N LYS A 6 45.01 29.91 -7.24
CA LYS A 6 44.18 29.69 -8.43
C LYS A 6 44.71 28.48 -9.23
N GLY A 7 43.80 27.65 -9.75
CA GLY A 7 44.14 26.41 -10.48
C GLY A 7 44.30 25.17 -9.59
N TRP A 8 44.42 25.32 -8.28
CA TRP A 8 44.33 24.20 -7.35
C TRP A 8 42.90 24.02 -6.83
N ALA A 9 42.53 22.79 -6.50
CA ALA A 9 41.23 22.49 -5.91
C ALA A 9 40.97 23.34 -4.66
N LEU A 10 39.72 23.80 -4.52
CA LEU A 10 39.29 24.63 -3.41
C LEU A 10 39.18 23.78 -2.14
N SER A 11 39.53 24.37 -1.00
CA SER A 11 39.33 23.76 0.31
C SER A 11 37.96 24.13 0.88
N PRO A 12 37.30 23.24 1.64
CA PRO A 12 36.00 23.54 2.25
C PRO A 12 36.03 24.80 3.10
N ALA A 13 34.98 25.61 3.02
CA ALA A 13 34.79 26.81 3.85
C ALA A 13 33.32 26.93 4.27
N ILE A 14 33.04 27.76 5.28
CA ILE A 14 31.70 27.93 5.85
C ILE A 14 30.64 28.31 4.80
N GLY A 15 31.02 29.07 3.77
CA GLY A 15 30.13 29.52 2.70
C GLY A 15 29.68 28.45 1.70
N TYR A 16 30.21 27.22 1.79
CA TYR A 16 29.83 26.11 0.91
C TYR A 16 28.58 25.38 1.41
N GLY A 17 28.18 25.61 2.66
CA GLY A 17 27.01 24.95 3.23
C GLY A 17 25.72 25.42 2.56
N SER A 18 24.83 24.47 2.25
CA SER A 18 23.47 24.78 1.81
C SER A 18 22.66 25.49 2.91
N HIS A 19 21.67 26.28 2.49
CA HIS A 19 20.78 26.99 3.40
C HIS A 19 20.07 26.03 4.36
N ARG A 20 19.85 26.46 5.61
CA ARG A 20 19.35 25.59 6.70
C ARG A 20 18.04 24.89 6.36
N LYS A 21 17.15 25.55 5.59
CA LYS A 21 15.84 24.98 5.20
C LYS A 21 15.95 23.77 4.26
N TYR A 22 16.96 23.74 3.38
CA TYR A 22 17.07 22.69 2.36
C TYR A 22 18.08 21.59 2.71
N ARG A 23 18.89 21.82 3.75
CA ARG A 23 19.92 20.87 4.17
C ARG A 23 19.28 19.57 4.64
N GLY A 24 19.66 18.46 4.03
CA GLY A 24 19.18 17.13 4.39
C GLY A 24 17.85 16.72 3.74
N LEU A 25 17.30 17.54 2.83
CA LEU A 25 16.18 17.13 2.00
C LEU A 25 16.66 16.30 0.81
N HIS A 26 15.88 15.31 0.42
CA HIS A 26 16.03 14.60 -0.85
C HIS A 26 15.75 15.58 -2.01
N PRO A 27 16.32 15.40 -3.21
CA PRO A 27 16.04 16.25 -4.37
C PRO A 27 14.55 16.43 -4.71
N SER A 28 13.69 15.51 -4.28
CA SER A 28 12.24 15.64 -4.39
C SER A 28 11.60 16.61 -3.37
N GLY A 29 12.40 17.25 -2.51
CA GLY A 29 11.94 18.15 -1.46
C GLY A 29 11.45 17.47 -0.17
N LEU A 30 11.47 16.14 -0.12
CA LEU A 30 11.01 15.36 1.04
C LEU A 30 12.17 15.07 1.99
N LYS A 31 11.87 14.99 3.29
CA LYS A 31 12.83 14.53 4.30
C LYS A 31 12.98 13.02 4.19
N GLU A 32 14.22 12.56 4.10
CA GLU A 32 14.49 11.12 4.03
C GLU A 32 14.48 10.51 5.44
N ILE A 33 13.74 9.41 5.62
CA ILE A 33 13.77 8.59 6.84
C ILE A 33 14.16 7.16 6.47
N ILE A 34 15.14 6.63 7.20
CA ILE A 34 15.58 5.25 7.06
C ILE A 34 14.73 4.36 7.95
N ILE A 35 14.19 3.29 7.40
CA ILE A 35 13.28 2.37 8.08
C ILE A 35 13.83 0.95 8.10
N HIS A 36 13.61 0.26 9.22
CA HIS A 36 14.04 -1.12 9.47
C HIS A 36 12.87 -2.11 9.58
N ASN A 37 11.69 -1.67 10.00
CA ASN A 37 10.52 -2.52 10.24
C ASN A 37 9.20 -1.81 9.87
N VAL A 38 8.08 -2.53 9.96
CA VAL A 38 6.74 -2.01 9.62
C VAL A 38 6.23 -1.00 10.67
N ASN A 39 6.52 -1.23 11.95
CA ASN A 39 6.03 -0.39 13.06
C ASN A 39 6.56 1.05 12.99
N GLU A 40 7.74 1.25 12.40
CA GLU A 40 8.32 2.57 12.15
C GLU A 40 7.51 3.40 11.12
N LEU A 41 6.69 2.76 10.28
CA LEU A 41 5.85 3.45 9.28
C LEU A 41 4.69 4.21 9.91
N GLU A 42 4.15 3.71 11.02
CA GLU A 42 2.96 4.27 11.68
C GLU A 42 3.29 5.55 12.46
N ASN A 43 4.53 5.70 12.89
CA ASN A 43 4.99 6.84 13.71
C ASN A 43 5.40 8.07 12.88
N VAL A 44 5.31 7.99 11.55
CA VAL A 44 5.81 9.00 10.63
C VAL A 44 4.63 9.65 9.90
N SER A 45 4.81 10.86 9.36
CA SER A 45 3.80 11.54 8.53
C SER A 45 4.17 11.42 7.04
N PRO A 46 3.21 11.07 6.16
CA PRO A 46 3.45 10.84 4.73
C PRO A 46 3.70 12.11 3.91
N ASP A 47 3.18 13.26 4.33
CA ASP A 47 3.17 14.47 3.49
C ASP A 47 4.56 15.07 3.22
N GLN A 48 5.45 14.99 4.22
CA GLN A 48 6.77 15.63 4.17
C GLN A 48 7.93 14.63 4.09
N THR A 49 7.62 13.33 4.11
CA THR A 49 8.63 12.28 4.30
C THR A 49 8.70 11.34 3.10
N ALA A 50 9.92 10.99 2.71
CA ALA A 50 10.19 9.87 1.83
C ALA A 50 10.93 8.77 2.61
N ILE A 51 10.59 7.52 2.32
CA ILE A 51 11.13 6.35 3.02
C ILE A 51 12.29 5.77 2.24
N ARG A 52 13.39 5.49 2.94
CA ARG A 52 14.46 4.62 2.47
C ARG A 52 14.48 3.36 3.32
N ILE A 53 14.29 2.20 2.70
CA ILE A 53 14.37 0.92 3.41
C ILE A 53 15.85 0.58 3.62
N SER A 54 16.26 0.28 4.85
CA SER A 54 17.64 -0.08 5.17
C SER A 54 18.12 -1.30 4.36
N ALA A 55 19.42 -1.34 4.07
CA ALA A 55 20.04 -2.42 3.29
C ALA A 55 20.01 -3.77 4.03
N THR A 56 20.01 -3.75 5.36
CA THR A 56 20.00 -4.94 6.22
C THR A 56 18.64 -5.67 6.21
N VAL A 57 17.58 -5.01 5.74
CA VAL A 57 16.24 -5.62 5.69
C VAL A 57 16.18 -6.63 4.55
N GLY A 58 15.95 -7.89 4.89
CA GLY A 58 15.78 -8.97 3.93
C GLY A 58 14.48 -8.87 3.14
N GLU A 59 14.42 -9.54 1.98
CA GLU A 59 13.36 -9.40 0.99
C GLU A 59 11.94 -9.64 1.53
N ARG A 60 11.76 -10.68 2.35
CA ARG A 60 10.47 -10.99 3.01
C ARG A 60 9.90 -9.80 3.78
N ASN A 61 10.74 -9.11 4.56
CA ASN A 61 10.31 -7.96 5.34
C ASN A 61 10.16 -6.72 4.45
N ARG A 62 10.97 -6.59 3.39
CA ARG A 62 10.86 -5.49 2.43
C ARG A 62 9.51 -5.48 1.73
N LEU A 63 9.01 -6.64 1.29
CA LEU A 63 7.70 -6.75 0.64
C LEU A 63 6.59 -6.21 1.55
N ARG A 64 6.56 -6.65 2.82
CA ARG A 64 5.62 -6.16 3.83
C ARG A 64 5.73 -4.65 4.04
N ILE A 65 6.95 -4.12 4.14
CA ILE A 65 7.17 -2.68 4.30
C ILE A 65 6.65 -1.92 3.06
N ILE A 66 6.86 -2.45 1.85
CA ILE A 66 6.40 -1.82 0.62
C ILE A 66 4.87 -1.79 0.56
N GLU A 67 4.20 -2.90 0.84
CA GLU A 67 2.74 -3.00 0.86
C GLU A 67 2.12 -2.01 1.87
N HIS A 68 2.59 -2.03 3.12
CA HIS A 68 2.11 -1.10 4.14
C HIS A 68 2.43 0.36 3.81
N ALA A 69 3.61 0.65 3.26
CA ALA A 69 3.99 2.00 2.87
C ALA A 69 3.12 2.52 1.71
N GLN A 70 2.73 1.66 0.77
CA GLN A 70 1.82 2.01 -0.33
C GLN A 70 0.41 2.31 0.19
N GLN A 71 -0.10 1.52 1.13
CA GLN A 71 -1.41 1.75 1.76
C GLN A 71 -1.45 3.09 2.49
N LEU A 72 -0.36 3.47 3.17
CA LEU A 72 -0.23 4.75 3.88
C LEU A 72 0.14 5.94 2.95
N GLY A 73 0.40 5.69 1.67
CA GLY A 73 0.70 6.73 0.69
C GLY A 73 2.13 7.28 0.71
N TYR A 74 3.09 6.54 1.30
CA TYR A 74 4.48 6.98 1.33
C TYR A 74 5.22 6.80 0.00
N LYS A 75 6.14 7.73 -0.29
CA LYS A 75 7.10 7.59 -1.38
C LYS A 75 8.33 6.81 -0.94
N ILE A 76 8.55 5.64 -1.53
CA ILE A 76 9.74 4.79 -1.31
C ILE A 76 10.85 5.19 -2.28
N LEU A 77 12.05 5.51 -1.78
CA LEU A 77 13.20 5.95 -2.57
C LEU A 77 13.97 4.80 -3.23
N ASN A 78 13.97 3.62 -2.60
CA ASN A 78 14.70 2.45 -3.05
C ASN A 78 13.79 1.21 -3.16
N PRO A 79 12.76 1.23 -4.02
CA PRO A 79 11.96 0.04 -4.27
C PRO A 79 12.86 -1.03 -4.89
N LYS A 80 12.87 -2.24 -4.30
CA LYS A 80 13.46 -3.41 -4.93
C LYS A 80 12.28 -4.24 -5.45
N THR A 81 12.14 -4.31 -6.77
CA THR A 81 11.13 -5.16 -7.40
C THR A 81 11.73 -6.54 -7.61
N SER A 82 11.40 -7.51 -6.76
CA SER A 82 11.54 -8.90 -7.16
C SER A 82 10.34 -9.25 -8.04
N LYS A 83 10.48 -9.02 -9.34
CA LYS A 83 9.54 -9.56 -10.31
C LYS A 83 9.77 -11.07 -10.41
N THR A 84 9.06 -11.88 -9.65
CA THR A 84 8.79 -13.28 -10.00
C THR A 84 7.48 -13.71 -9.33
N ALA A 85 6.53 -14.20 -10.15
CA ALA A 85 5.12 -14.54 -9.84
C ALA A 85 4.22 -13.30 -9.62
N GLU A 86 3.19 -12.98 -10.42
CA GLU A 86 2.23 -13.80 -11.15
C GLU A 86 1.88 -13.15 -12.51
N VAL A 87 2.04 -13.90 -13.60
CA VAL A 87 1.16 -13.79 -14.77
C VAL A 87 0.36 -15.09 -14.73
N GLU A 88 -0.69 -15.11 -13.91
CA GLU A 88 -1.74 -16.13 -14.03
C GLU A 88 -3.10 -15.41 -14.10
N THR A 89 -3.69 -15.56 -15.29
CA THR A 89 -5.13 -15.61 -15.58
C THR A 89 -5.99 -14.37 -15.28
N ILE A 90 -6.21 -13.56 -16.32
CA ILE A 90 -7.59 -13.24 -16.70
C ILE A 90 -7.72 -13.53 -18.21
N PRO A 91 -8.31 -14.67 -18.62
CA PRO A 91 -8.69 -14.85 -20.02
C PRO A 91 -9.74 -13.79 -20.40
N PRO A 92 -9.64 -13.16 -21.60
CA PRO A 92 -10.64 -12.22 -22.07
C PRO A 92 -12.01 -12.91 -22.15
N THR A 93 -12.98 -12.34 -21.46
CA THR A 93 -14.40 -12.60 -21.69
C THR A 93 -14.74 -12.18 -23.12
N GLU A 94 -15.28 -13.08 -23.94
CA GLU A 94 -16.23 -12.83 -25.04
C GLU A 94 -16.52 -14.12 -25.84
N LEU A 95 -17.70 -14.71 -25.66
CA LEU A 95 -18.56 -15.23 -26.73
C LEU A 95 -19.91 -15.69 -26.14
N GLU A 96 -20.97 -15.06 -26.66
CA GLU A 96 -22.38 -15.25 -26.36
C GLU A 96 -22.89 -16.65 -26.77
N SER A 97 -23.86 -17.18 -26.01
CA SER A 97 -25.12 -17.74 -26.55
C SER A 97 -26.06 -18.13 -25.42
N GLU A 98 -27.20 -17.45 -25.31
CA GLU A 98 -28.39 -17.96 -24.59
C GLU A 98 -28.81 -19.32 -25.18
N PRO A 99 -29.46 -20.20 -24.38
CA PRO A 99 -30.90 -20.39 -24.62
C PRO A 99 -31.76 -20.72 -23.38
N GLU A 100 -32.91 -20.02 -23.33
CA GLU A 100 -34.30 -20.49 -23.17
C GLU A 100 -34.75 -21.43 -22.01
N LYS A 101 -35.59 -20.85 -21.13
CA LYS A 101 -36.85 -21.31 -20.48
C LYS A 101 -37.18 -22.80 -20.39
N ILE A 102 -37.46 -23.29 -19.16
CA ILE A 102 -38.67 -24.10 -18.84
C ILE A 102 -39.20 -23.70 -17.45
N GLU A 103 -40.53 -23.60 -17.40
CA GLU A 103 -41.45 -23.15 -16.35
C GLU A 103 -41.41 -24.01 -15.06
N ASN A 104 -41.79 -23.39 -13.93
CA ASN A 104 -42.94 -23.83 -13.13
C ASN A 104 -43.21 -22.82 -11.99
N HIS A 105 -44.21 -21.98 -12.24
CA HIS A 105 -45.05 -21.38 -11.21
C HIS A 105 -46.07 -22.46 -10.73
N VAL A 106 -46.86 -22.16 -9.70
CA VAL A 106 -47.89 -22.98 -9.02
C VAL A 106 -47.28 -23.99 -8.01
N GLU A 107 -47.59 -24.01 -6.71
CA GLU A 107 -48.84 -23.71 -6.02
C GLU A 107 -48.61 -23.12 -4.61
N SER A 108 -49.22 -21.97 -4.38
CA SER A 108 -49.75 -21.57 -3.08
C SER A 108 -50.95 -22.46 -2.74
N GLU A 109 -50.73 -23.58 -2.06
CA GLU A 109 -51.78 -24.34 -1.38
C GLU A 109 -51.20 -24.90 -0.06
N ASN A 110 -51.37 -24.15 1.03
CA ASN A 110 -51.93 -24.67 2.28
C ASN A 110 -51.99 -23.56 3.34
N THR A 111 -52.96 -22.68 3.16
CA THR A 111 -53.69 -22.04 4.25
C THR A 111 -54.55 -23.09 4.97
N ILE A 112 -53.95 -23.87 5.87
CA ILE A 112 -54.68 -24.58 6.94
C ILE A 112 -53.76 -24.62 8.16
N ALA A 113 -53.82 -23.56 8.98
CA ALA A 113 -53.56 -23.56 10.44
C ALA A 113 -53.27 -22.15 11.01
N GLU A 114 -53.94 -21.09 10.51
CA GLU A 114 -54.33 -20.03 11.43
C GLU A 114 -55.76 -20.37 11.91
N SER A 115 -56.00 -20.21 13.20
CA SER A 115 -57.32 -20.26 13.85
C SER A 115 -57.92 -21.61 14.26
N GLU A 116 -57.25 -22.36 15.14
CA GLU A 116 -58.00 -23.02 16.23
C GLU A 116 -57.24 -22.87 17.56
N LYS A 117 -57.90 -22.21 18.51
CA LYS A 117 -57.67 -22.30 19.97
C LYS A 117 -56.33 -21.76 20.50
N SER A 118 -56.20 -20.47 20.75
CA SER A 118 -56.71 -19.85 21.98
C SER A 118 -57.92 -20.56 22.61
N GLU A 119 -57.72 -21.71 23.27
CA GLU A 119 -58.57 -22.21 24.36
C GLU A 119 -58.05 -23.57 24.82
N LYS A 120 -57.63 -23.65 26.09
CA LYS A 120 -57.47 -24.87 26.94
C LYS A 120 -56.20 -25.67 26.61
N ILE A 121 -55.15 -25.72 27.44
CA ILE A 121 -55.06 -26.53 28.69
C ILE A 121 -53.55 -26.61 29.12
N GLU A 122 -53.26 -26.39 30.41
CA GLU A 122 -52.17 -26.97 31.27
C GLU A 122 -50.69 -26.80 30.80
N ASP A 123 -49.70 -26.30 31.55
CA ASP A 123 -49.43 -26.16 33.01
C ASP A 123 -48.69 -24.84 33.34
#